data_AF-A0A2H0TW41-F1
#
_entry.id   AF-A0A2H0TW41-F1
#
_cell.length_a   1.000
_cell.length_b   1.000
_cell.length_c   1.000
_cell.angle_alpha   90.00
_cell.angle_beta   90.00
_cell.angle_gamma   90.00
#
_symmetry.space_group_name_H-M   'P 1'
#
loop_
_entity.id
_entity.type
_entity.pdbx_description
1 polymer ?
#
loop_
_entity_poly.entity_id
_entity_poly.type
_entity_poly.pdbx_seq_one_letter_code
_entity_poly.pdbx_strand_id
1 'polypeptide(L)'
;MGDYTARAILSFAFDQPTPVLDTNHRKFYQRIFFGDEIRKDNELLKKAEEVITFLSASQKTWGSNSIVYHWNQALMDWVSSNSEKFILPKKTKNKKAIPFKETDRYVRGRIVDLLRTNRKVSLTILRKHFVDITDDRFAHILKKLEADQLIVRQNRSIVLP
;
A
#
# COMPACT_ATOMS: atom_id res chain seq x y z
N MET A 1 8.72 -4.93 0.09
CA MET A 1 7.40 -5.34 0.63
C MET A 1 7.44 -5.10 2.14
N GLY A 2 6.47 -4.37 2.69
CA GLY A 2 6.41 -4.13 4.15
C GLY A 2 5.55 -5.18 4.86
N ASP A 3 5.59 -5.22 6.19
CA ASP A 3 4.84 -6.17 7.04
C ASP A 3 3.34 -6.21 6.72
N TYR A 4 2.75 -5.07 6.40
CA TYR A 4 1.36 -4.99 5.96
C TYR A 4 1.12 -5.82 4.68
N THR A 5 1.96 -5.65 3.67
CA THR A 5 1.81 -6.35 2.39
C THR A 5 2.00 -7.86 2.57
N ALA A 6 2.94 -8.27 3.41
CA ALA A 6 3.12 -9.69 3.76
C ALA A 6 1.87 -10.27 4.42
N ARG A 7 1.29 -9.57 5.41
CA ARG A 7 0.07 -10.01 6.10
C ARG A 7 -1.15 -10.10 5.17
N ALA A 8 -1.31 -9.13 4.27
CA ALA A 8 -2.39 -9.14 3.29
C ALA A 8 -2.24 -10.31 2.30
N ILE A 9 -1.02 -10.61 1.83
CA ILE A 9 -0.76 -11.76 0.97
C ILE A 9 -1.06 -13.07 1.72
N LEU A 10 -0.56 -13.22 2.94
CA LEU A 10 -0.80 -14.40 3.77
C LEU A 10 -2.30 -14.62 4.00
N SER A 11 -3.06 -13.56 4.31
CA SER A 11 -4.50 -13.66 4.50
C SER A 11 -5.25 -13.96 3.21
N PHE A 12 -5.08 -13.18 2.14
CA PHE A 12 -5.99 -13.23 1.00
C PHE A 12 -5.57 -14.21 -0.10
N ALA A 13 -4.27 -14.49 -0.24
CA ALA A 13 -3.79 -15.44 -1.24
C ALA A 13 -3.61 -16.85 -0.66
N PHE A 14 -3.22 -16.95 0.61
CA PHE A 14 -2.87 -18.22 1.25
C PHE A 14 -3.79 -18.64 2.40
N ASP A 15 -4.86 -17.87 2.65
CA ASP A 15 -5.87 -18.15 3.68
C ASP A 15 -5.26 -18.47 5.05
N GLN A 16 -4.17 -17.79 5.39
CA GLN A 16 -3.57 -17.92 6.71
C GLN A 16 -4.36 -17.06 7.69
N PRO A 17 -4.55 -17.51 8.94
CA PRO A 17 -5.26 -16.77 9.98
C PRO A 17 -4.42 -15.57 10.45
N THR A 18 -4.33 -14.56 9.59
CA THR A 18 -3.42 -13.43 9.72
C THR A 18 -4.23 -12.15 9.86
N PRO A 19 -3.95 -11.31 10.87
CA PRO A 19 -4.62 -10.03 11.02
C PRO A 19 -4.11 -9.05 9.95
N VAL A 20 -5.05 -8.36 9.32
CA VAL A 20 -4.81 -7.37 8.26
C VAL A 20 -5.12 -5.97 8.79
N LEU A 21 -4.31 -4.99 8.40
CA LEU A 21 -4.49 -3.59 8.78
C LEU A 21 -4.33 -2.65 7.57
N ASP A 22 -5.20 -2.84 6.58
CA ASP A 22 -5.29 -1.95 5.42
C ASP A 22 -6.05 -0.65 5.76
N THR A 23 -6.42 0.15 4.75
CA THR A 23 -7.18 1.37 5.00
C THR A 23 -8.58 1.10 5.57
N ASN A 24 -9.26 0.05 5.14
CA ASN A 24 -10.60 -0.30 5.60
C ASN A 24 -10.57 -0.95 6.99
N HIS A 25 -9.66 -1.89 7.22
CA HIS A 25 -9.39 -2.48 8.53
C HIS A 25 -9.01 -1.40 9.54
N ARG A 26 -8.10 -0.47 9.18
CA ARG A 26 -7.73 0.64 10.08
C ARG A 26 -8.96 1.46 10.48
N LYS A 27 -9.81 1.82 9.52
CA LYS A 27 -11.06 2.56 9.80
C LYS A 27 -11.99 1.77 10.72
N PHE A 28 -12.19 0.48 10.44
CA PHE A 28 -13.04 -0.39 11.23
C PHE A 28 -12.54 -0.50 12.67
N TYR A 29 -11.30 -0.98 12.87
CA TYR A 29 -10.76 -1.18 14.21
C TYR A 29 -10.67 0.13 15.00
N GLN A 30 -10.33 1.24 14.33
CA GLN A 30 -10.36 2.57 14.96
C GLN A 30 -11.78 2.93 15.44
N ARG A 31 -12.77 2.88 14.54
CA ARG A 31 -14.15 3.29 14.86
C ARG A 31 -14.80 2.38 15.90
N ILE A 32 -14.62 1.07 15.79
CA ILE A 32 -15.32 0.07 16.62
C ILE A 32 -14.73 -0.01 18.02
N PHE A 33 -13.40 -0.01 18.17
CA PHE A 33 -12.77 -0.22 19.47
C PHE A 33 -12.38 1.08 20.19
N PHE A 34 -12.22 2.18 19.45
CA PHE A 34 -11.68 3.43 20.00
C PHE A 34 -12.50 4.68 19.63
N GLY A 35 -13.58 4.52 18.85
CA GLY A 35 -14.41 5.63 18.40
C GLY A 35 -13.59 6.72 17.69
N ASP A 36 -13.73 7.96 18.18
CA ASP A 36 -13.05 9.13 17.64
C ASP A 36 -11.63 9.35 18.24
N GLU A 37 -11.23 8.55 19.22
CA GLU A 37 -9.90 8.65 19.84
C GLU A 37 -8.84 7.97 18.97
N ILE A 38 -8.15 8.75 18.13
CA ILE A 38 -7.19 8.21 17.15
C ILE A 38 -5.99 7.51 17.80
N ARG A 39 -5.93 6.19 17.68
CA ARG A 39 -4.84 5.33 18.19
C ARG A 39 -3.77 5.06 17.14
N LYS A 40 -2.66 4.47 17.58
CA LYS A 40 -1.56 4.07 16.70
C LYS A 40 -1.84 2.71 16.06
N ASP A 41 -1.26 2.46 14.88
CA ASP A 41 -1.46 1.22 14.13
C ASP A 41 -1.13 -0.05 14.93
N ASN A 42 -0.15 0.00 15.85
CA ASN A 42 0.19 -1.14 16.71
C ASN A 42 -0.94 -1.51 17.69
N GLU A 43 -1.74 -0.52 18.13
CA GLU A 43 -2.88 -0.77 19.01
C GLU A 43 -4.07 -1.32 18.24
N LEU A 44 -4.28 -0.83 17.01
CA LEU A 44 -5.29 -1.36 16.10
C LEU A 44 -4.95 -2.80 15.69
N LEU A 45 -3.67 -3.09 15.44
CA LEU A 45 -3.19 -4.42 15.10
C LEU A 45 -3.41 -5.41 16.25
N LYS A 46 -3.22 -5.00 17.50
CA LYS A 46 -3.56 -5.85 18.66
C LYS A 46 -5.03 -6.22 18.69
N LYS A 47 -5.93 -5.28 18.37
CA LYS A 47 -7.38 -5.58 18.28
C LYS A 47 -7.71 -6.51 17.11
N ALA A 48 -7.04 -6.35 15.98
CA ALA A 48 -7.16 -7.30 14.88
C ALA A 48 -6.67 -8.70 15.29
N GLU A 49 -5.55 -8.82 16.00
CA GLU A 49 -5.02 -10.08 16.53
C GLU A 49 -5.99 -10.77 17.50
N GLU A 50 -6.62 -10.01 18.41
CA GLU A 50 -7.65 -10.52 19.32
C GLU A 50 -8.85 -11.10 18.55
N VAL A 51 -9.36 -10.37 17.55
CA VAL A 51 -10.49 -10.82 16.71
C VAL A 51 -10.12 -12.06 15.91
N ILE A 52 -8.94 -12.09 15.27
CA ILE A 52 -8.50 -13.26 14.49
C ILE A 52 -8.29 -14.47 15.41
N THR A 53 -7.75 -14.29 16.61
CA THR A 53 -7.59 -15.37 17.60
C THR A 53 -8.95 -15.96 17.97
N PHE A 54 -9.94 -15.11 18.26
CA PHE A 54 -11.30 -15.53 18.56
C PHE A 54 -11.94 -16.30 17.39
N LEU A 55 -11.83 -15.78 16.17
CA LEU A 55 -12.40 -16.42 14.99
C LEU A 55 -11.72 -17.76 14.67
N SER A 56 -10.40 -17.82 14.80
CA SER A 56 -9.60 -19.02 14.54
C SER A 56 -9.94 -20.16 15.51
N ALA A 57 -10.31 -19.85 16.75
CA ALA A 57 -10.74 -20.85 17.74
C ALA A 57 -11.99 -21.63 17.29
N SER A 58 -12.84 -21.03 16.45
CA SER A 58 -14.04 -21.71 15.93
C SER A 58 -13.73 -22.75 14.86
N GLN A 59 -12.56 -22.67 14.22
CA GLN A 59 -12.15 -23.49 13.06
C GLN A 59 -13.20 -23.57 11.94
N LYS A 60 -14.13 -22.61 11.88
CA LYS A 60 -15.19 -22.60 10.88
C LYS A 60 -14.64 -22.25 9.52
N THR A 61 -15.21 -22.86 8.49
CA THR A 61 -14.94 -22.57 7.09
C THR A 61 -16.25 -22.28 6.37
N TRP A 62 -16.18 -21.53 5.27
CA TRP A 62 -17.26 -21.44 4.31
C TRP A 62 -16.68 -21.65 2.92
N GLY A 63 -17.09 -22.75 2.28
CA GLY A 63 -16.46 -23.22 1.04
C GLY A 63 -15.04 -23.68 1.32
N SER A 64 -14.10 -23.34 0.44
CA SER A 64 -12.69 -23.65 0.58
C SER A 64 -11.95 -22.75 1.59
N ASN A 65 -12.59 -21.68 2.07
CA ASN A 65 -11.89 -20.65 2.83
C ASN A 65 -12.26 -20.60 4.31
N SER A 66 -11.28 -20.19 5.13
CA SER A 66 -11.45 -20.01 6.57
C SER A 66 -12.41 -18.87 6.90
N ILE A 67 -13.01 -18.94 8.10
CA ILE A 67 -13.80 -17.83 8.63
C ILE A 67 -12.99 -16.53 8.76
N VAL A 68 -11.67 -16.63 8.94
CA VAL A 68 -10.78 -15.45 9.01
C VAL A 68 -10.65 -14.77 7.65
N TYR A 69 -10.51 -15.55 6.58
CA TYR A 69 -10.53 -15.00 5.22
C TYR A 69 -11.84 -14.27 4.95
N HIS A 70 -12.97 -14.91 5.25
CA HIS A 70 -14.29 -14.32 5.04
C HIS A 70 -14.51 -13.08 5.90
N TRP A 71 -14.02 -13.07 7.14
CA TRP A 71 -14.05 -11.89 7.99
C TRP A 71 -13.28 -10.72 7.37
N ASN A 72 -12.04 -10.94 6.95
CA ASN A 72 -11.22 -9.89 6.36
C ASN A 72 -11.83 -9.36 5.04
N GLN A 73 -12.42 -10.23 4.22
CA GLN A 73 -13.17 -9.82 3.01
C GLN A 73 -14.43 -9.03 3.35
N ALA A 74 -15.31 -9.60 4.18
CA ALA A 74 -16.59 -8.98 4.54
C ALA A 74 -16.41 -7.64 5.26
N LEU A 75 -15.37 -7.52 6.11
CA LEU A 75 -15.02 -6.25 6.74
C LEU A 75 -14.71 -5.18 5.70
N MET A 76 -13.89 -5.49 4.69
CA MET A 76 -13.55 -4.53 3.63
C MET A 76 -14.77 -4.12 2.83
N ASP A 77 -15.63 -5.07 2.47
CA ASP A 77 -16.87 -4.82 1.71
C ASP A 77 -17.83 -3.95 2.52
N TRP A 78 -18.00 -4.25 3.81
CA TRP A 78 -18.85 -3.49 4.71
C TRP A 78 -18.36 -2.06 4.89
N VAL A 79 -17.06 -1.86 5.17
CA VAL A 79 -16.49 -0.52 5.37
C VAL A 79 -16.56 0.30 4.08
N SER A 80 -16.37 -0.33 2.93
CA SER A 80 -16.47 0.34 1.62
C SER A 80 -17.91 0.76 1.32
N SER A 81 -18.87 -0.10 1.63
CA SER A 81 -20.31 0.15 1.42
C SER A 81 -20.92 1.12 2.44
N ASN A 82 -20.28 1.30 3.60
CA ASN A 82 -20.73 2.18 4.68
C ASN A 82 -19.69 3.26 5.04
N SER A 83 -18.96 3.75 4.04
CA SER A 83 -17.85 4.68 4.24
C SER A 83 -18.20 5.93 5.06
N GLU A 84 -19.45 6.38 5.03
CA GLU A 84 -20.00 7.49 5.81
C GLU A 84 -19.91 7.28 7.33
N LYS A 85 -20.07 6.03 7.80
CA LYS A 85 -19.98 5.68 9.23
C LYS A 85 -18.55 5.57 9.73
N PHE A 86 -17.61 5.43 8.80
CA PHE A 86 -16.19 5.20 9.05
C PHE A 86 -15.31 6.43 8.74
N ILE A 87 -15.92 7.62 8.68
CA ILE A 87 -15.19 8.88 8.59
C ILE A 87 -14.54 9.16 9.94
N LEU A 88 -13.21 9.16 9.99
CA LEU A 88 -12.45 9.45 11.20
C LEU A 88 -12.15 10.96 11.31
N PRO A 89 -12.06 11.52 12.53
CA PRO A 89 -11.64 12.90 12.70
C PRO A 89 -10.25 13.09 12.09
N LYS A 90 -10.12 14.06 11.19
CA LYS A 90 -8.84 14.37 10.54
C LYS A 90 -7.89 14.93 11.59
N LYS A 91 -6.78 14.23 11.89
CA LYS A 91 -5.61 14.88 12.47
C LYS A 91 -5.22 16.01 11.52
N THR A 92 -5.29 17.26 11.97
CA THR A 92 -4.96 18.46 11.19
C THR A 92 -3.48 18.49 10.85
N LYS A 93 -3.09 17.70 9.85
CA LYS A 93 -1.95 18.02 8.99
C LYS A 93 -2.55 18.41 7.65
N ASN A 94 -2.67 19.72 7.44
CA ASN A 94 -2.95 20.30 6.12
C ASN A 94 -1.77 19.98 5.19
N LYS A 95 -1.65 18.71 4.77
CA LYS A 95 -0.83 18.37 3.61
C LYS A 95 -1.58 18.92 2.41
N LYS A 96 -1.05 20.01 1.82
CA LYS A 96 -1.54 20.50 0.53
C LYS A 96 -1.63 19.31 -0.42
N ALA A 97 -2.80 19.07 -0.98
CA ALA A 97 -2.96 18.04 -1.99
C ALA A 97 -2.10 18.44 -3.19
N ILE A 98 -1.09 17.63 -3.48
CA ILE A 98 -0.21 17.83 -4.63
C ILE A 98 -0.90 17.18 -5.84
N PRO A 99 -0.99 17.85 -7.01
CA PRO A 99 -1.50 17.24 -8.24
C PRO A 99 -0.81 15.91 -8.55
N PHE A 100 -1.55 14.90 -9.03
CA PHE A 100 -0.99 13.57 -9.27
C PHE A 100 0.26 13.59 -10.17
N LYS A 101 0.27 14.44 -11.21
CA LYS A 101 1.40 14.61 -12.13
C LYS A 101 2.70 15.07 -11.44
N GLU A 102 2.57 15.74 -10.30
CA GLU A 102 3.70 16.22 -9.51
C GLU A 102 4.14 15.21 -8.45
N THR A 103 3.55 14.01 -8.38
CA THR A 103 3.94 12.96 -7.42
C THR A 103 5.09 12.10 -7.93
N ASP A 104 5.90 11.56 -7.02
CA ASP A 104 6.97 10.62 -7.38
C ASP A 104 6.43 9.34 -8.03
N ARG A 105 5.22 8.90 -7.64
CA ARG A 105 4.56 7.74 -8.24
C ARG A 105 4.29 7.94 -9.72
N TYR A 106 3.86 9.13 -10.11
CA TYR A 106 3.63 9.47 -11.52
C TYR A 106 4.93 9.42 -12.32
N VAL A 107 5.98 10.11 -11.85
CA VAL A 107 7.29 10.16 -12.52
C VAL A 107 7.88 8.75 -12.67
N ARG A 108 7.82 7.93 -11.62
CA ARG A 108 8.24 6.52 -11.66
C ARG A 108 7.53 5.73 -12.74
N GLY A 109 6.20 5.84 -12.80
CA GLY A 109 5.40 5.18 -13.84
C GLY A 109 5.83 5.58 -15.24
N ARG A 110 6.06 6.88 -15.47
CA ARG A 110 6.53 7.39 -16.77
C ARG A 110 7.92 6.89 -17.16
N ILE A 111 8.83 6.73 -16.20
CA ILE A 111 10.16 6.13 -16.44
C ILE A 111 10.00 4.68 -16.89
N VAL A 112 9.20 3.88 -16.15
CA VAL A 112 8.94 2.47 -16.49
C VAL A 112 8.23 2.35 -17.83
N ASP A 113 7.24 3.19 -18.14
CA ASP A 113 6.57 3.22 -19.44
C ASP A 113 7.55 3.48 -20.60
N LEU A 114 8.48 4.41 -20.39
CA LEU A 114 9.48 4.76 -21.38
C LEU A 114 10.49 3.62 -21.59
N LEU A 115 10.85 2.88 -20.54
CA LEU A 115 11.67 1.67 -20.63
C LEU A 115 10.95 0.46 -21.22
N ARG A 116 9.63 0.37 -21.03
CA ARG A 116 8.81 -0.67 -21.65
C ARG A 116 8.80 -0.52 -23.18
N THR A 117 8.85 0.72 -23.67
CA THR A 117 8.93 1.03 -25.10
C THR A 117 10.37 0.94 -25.61
N ASN A 118 11.34 1.35 -24.79
CA ASN A 118 12.75 1.38 -25.13
C ASN A 118 13.54 0.46 -24.19
N ARG A 119 13.99 -0.70 -24.68
CA ARG A 119 14.71 -1.71 -23.87
C ARG A 119 15.87 -1.14 -23.04
N LYS A 120 16.49 -0.05 -23.50
CA LYS A 120 17.59 0.64 -22.82
C LYS A 120 17.52 2.13 -23.08
N VAL A 121 17.68 2.95 -22.04
CA VAL A 121 17.59 4.41 -22.15
C VAL A 121 18.76 5.05 -21.41
N SER A 122 19.45 5.98 -22.06
CA SER A 122 20.54 6.71 -21.42
C SER A 122 20.02 7.70 -20.37
N LEU A 123 20.77 7.91 -19.29
CA LEU A 123 20.41 8.86 -18.23
C LEU A 123 20.26 10.28 -18.78
N THR A 124 21.04 10.65 -19.79
CA THR A 124 20.97 11.97 -20.44
C THR A 124 19.67 12.13 -21.23
N ILE A 125 19.25 11.12 -22.00
CA ILE A 125 17.97 11.16 -22.72
C ILE A 125 16.82 11.16 -21.72
N LEU A 126 16.90 10.31 -20.71
CA LEU A 126 15.88 10.23 -19.66
C LEU A 126 15.72 11.58 -18.95
N ARG A 127 16.83 12.24 -18.57
CA ARG A 127 16.79 13.55 -17.91
C ARG A 127 16.09 14.62 -18.74
N LYS A 128 16.25 14.58 -20.08
CA LYS A 128 15.57 15.49 -21.01
C LYS A 128 14.06 15.29 -21.07
N HIS A 129 13.54 14.10 -20.74
CA HIS A 129 12.09 13.87 -20.67
C HIS A 129 11.44 14.38 -19.38
N PHE A 130 12.24 14.72 -18.36
CA PHE A 130 11.77 15.15 -17.05
C PHE A 130 12.38 16.49 -16.65
N VAL A 131 12.32 17.50 -17.54
CA VAL A 131 12.92 18.83 -17.31
C VAL A 131 12.30 19.54 -16.09
N ASP A 132 11.00 19.32 -15.86
CA ASP A 132 10.20 20.00 -14.83
C ASP A 132 10.49 19.56 -13.38
N ILE A 133 11.39 18.59 -13.18
CA ILE A 133 11.80 18.15 -11.84
C ILE A 133 13.27 18.49 -11.58
N THR A 134 13.56 18.78 -10.31
CA THR A 134 14.92 19.08 -9.84
C THR A 134 15.83 17.86 -9.96
N ASP A 135 17.13 18.09 -10.09
CA ASP A 135 18.13 17.02 -10.22
C ASP A 135 18.16 16.11 -8.98
N ASP A 136 18.06 16.71 -7.78
CA ASP A 136 17.99 15.96 -6.52
C ASP A 136 16.79 15.02 -6.47
N ARG A 137 15.63 15.52 -6.90
CA ARG A 137 14.39 14.74 -6.93
C ARG A 137 14.48 13.62 -7.95
N PHE A 138 15.01 13.89 -9.15
CA PHE A 138 15.22 12.88 -10.17
C PHE A 138 16.18 11.79 -9.71
N ALA A 139 17.32 12.16 -9.12
CA ALA A 139 18.30 11.23 -8.57
C ALA A 139 17.69 10.37 -7.45
N HIS A 140 16.88 10.97 -6.56
CA HIS A 140 16.17 10.25 -5.51
C HIS A 140 15.19 9.22 -6.07
N ILE A 141 14.41 9.60 -7.09
CA ILE A 141 13.45 8.70 -7.74
C ILE A 141 14.15 7.51 -8.39
N LEU A 142 15.26 7.74 -9.11
CA LEU A 142 16.05 6.68 -9.72
C LEU A 142 16.60 5.71 -8.68
N LYS A 143 17.16 6.24 -7.58
CA LYS A 143 17.67 5.40 -6.48
C LYS A 143 16.57 4.53 -5.86
N LYS A 144 15.36 5.07 -5.70
CA LYS A 144 14.22 4.29 -5.21
C LYS A 144 13.76 3.22 -6.21
N LEU A 145 13.74 3.53 -7.51
CA LEU A 145 13.38 2.54 -8.54
C LEU A 145 14.37 1.37 -8.57
N GLU A 146 15.67 1.65 -8.40
CA GLU A 146 16.72 0.64 -8.30
C GLU A 146 16.59 -0.19 -7.02
N ALA A 147 16.35 0.45 -5.86
CA ALA A 147 16.12 -0.24 -4.59
C ALA A 147 14.86 -1.13 -4.62
N ASP A 148 13.83 -0.71 -5.36
CA ASP A 148 12.60 -1.49 -5.56
C ASP A 148 12.75 -2.57 -6.66
N GLN A 149 13.95 -2.74 -7.24
CA GLN A 149 14.24 -3.67 -8.33
C GLN A 149 13.34 -3.50 -9.56
N LEU A 150 12.91 -2.26 -9.84
CA LEU A 150 12.10 -1.94 -11.03
C LEU A 150 12.94 -1.50 -12.22
N ILE A 151 14.21 -1.15 -11.99
CA ILE A 151 15.20 -0.82 -13.02
C ILE A 151 16.56 -1.36 -12.61
N VAL A 152 17.42 -1.60 -13.59
CA VAL A 152 18.85 -1.89 -13.38
C VAL A 152 19.68 -0.81 -14.05
N ARG A 153 20.71 -0.32 -13.34
CA ARG A 153 21.63 0.68 -13.86
C ARG A 153 22.78 -0.02 -14.59
N GLN A 154 22.96 0.29 -15.87
CA GLN A 154 24.06 -0.20 -16.70
C GLN A 154 24.87 0.99 -17.22
N ASN A 155 26.03 1.23 -16.62
CA ASN A 155 26.88 2.38 -16.94
C ASN A 155 26.08 3.71 -16.87
N ARG A 156 25.95 4.40 -18.01
CA ARG A 156 25.18 5.65 -18.18
C ARG A 156 23.75 5.44 -18.68
N SER A 157 23.23 4.22 -18.57
CA SER A 157 21.88 3.87 -19.01
C SER A 157 21.12 3.12 -17.94
N ILE A 158 19.81 3.06 -18.09
CA ILE A 158 18.92 2.21 -17.29
C ILE A 158 18.16 1.25 -18.21
N VAL A 159 17.85 0.08 -17.68
CA VAL A 159 17.08 -0.98 -18.34
C VAL A 159 16.05 -1.52 -17.34
N LEU A 160 15.03 -2.22 -17.84
CA LEU A 160 14.23 -3.08 -16.96
C LEU A 160 15.09 -4.28 -16.48
N PRO A 161 14.82 -4.84 -15.29
CA PRO A 161 15.52 -6.03 -14.79
C PRO A 161 15.47 -7.22 -15.77
#